data_AF-A0A915B2X9-F1
#
_entry.id   AF-A0A915B2X9-F1
#
_cell.length_a   1.000
_cell.length_b   1.000
_cell.length_c   1.000
_cell.angle_alpha   90.00
_cell.angle_beta   90.00
_cell.angle_gamma   90.00
#
_symmetry.space_group_name_H-M   'P 1'
#
loop_
_entity.id
_entity.type
_entity.pdbx_description
1 polymer ?
#
loop_
_entity_poly.entity_id
_entity_poly.type
_entity_poly.pdbx_seq_one_letter_code
_entity_poly.pdbx_strand_id
1 'polypeptide(L)'
;MLMMQALMFTGPHVFWRMLNWMSGIQTRAVITMASMAAQKNPSTNEVSEVVDAVAAHLERALHHRHIHQGVTHSNPFVILFRLLTNSYLSCVYIMTKILFIGNALLQHMILSAYLGSSGYDLTKALLEQRSWQTTGLFPRVTMCDFKVRDIGHRHHFTIQCVLMANMFNEKIFLGLWWWILILLTTTCVNFMYWIYVMSSPSSKYDFLEGLITLGHARTQLTPRRVEALARQLGGDGMLVLRLMVQNAGEIVTSLVVARLYDLFSVGQKGINDIRCASVMPTPTLGVPKTEPGEIKTPFS
;
A
#
# COMPACT_ATOMS: atom_id res chain seq x y z
N MET A 1 -4.32 15.44 26.33
CA MET A 1 -5.23 14.87 25.31
C MET A 1 -4.65 14.98 23.91
N LEU A 2 -4.52 16.18 23.32
CA LEU A 2 -4.06 16.36 21.94
C LEU A 2 -2.73 15.66 21.60
N MET A 3 -1.76 15.69 22.53
CA MET A 3 -0.48 14.98 22.36
C MET A 3 -0.65 13.45 22.24
N MET A 4 -1.58 12.85 23.00
CA MET A 4 -1.91 11.43 22.87
C MET A 4 -2.55 11.15 21.51
N GLN A 5 -3.46 12.01 21.06
CA GLN A 5 -4.09 11.87 19.74
C GLN A 5 -3.04 11.91 18.60
N ALA A 6 -2.07 12.82 18.70
CA ALA A 6 -0.96 12.91 17.74
C ALA A 6 -0.10 11.63 17.72
N LEU A 7 0.20 11.05 18.88
CA LEU A 7 0.93 9.78 18.97
C LEU A 7 0.13 8.63 18.33
N MET A 8 -1.18 8.57 18.56
CA MET A 8 -2.05 7.54 17.96
C MET A 8 -2.11 7.62 16.43
N PHE A 9 -2.05 8.82 15.84
CA PHE A 9 -1.92 8.99 14.38
C PHE A 9 -0.62 8.41 13.80
N THR A 10 0.41 8.23 14.62
CA THR A 10 1.68 7.61 14.19
C THR A 10 1.58 6.08 14.15
N GLY A 11 0.61 5.49 14.86
CA GLY A 11 0.44 4.03 15.01
C GLY A 11 0.35 3.28 13.67
N PRO A 12 -0.55 3.64 12.74
CA PRO A 12 -0.65 2.98 11.45
C PRO A 12 0.64 3.05 10.61
N HIS A 13 1.41 4.14 10.71
CA HIS A 13 2.71 4.25 10.02
C HIS A 13 3.75 3.29 10.59
N VAL A 14 3.83 3.16 11.92
CA VAL A 14 4.72 2.21 12.59
C VAL A 14 4.33 0.78 12.22
N PHE A 15 3.03 0.49 12.20
CA PHE A 15 2.48 -0.80 11.80
C PHE A 15 2.89 -1.19 10.38
N TRP A 16 2.73 -0.27 9.41
CA TRP A 16 3.21 -0.49 8.04
C TRP A 16 4.71 -0.75 7.99
N ARG A 17 5.51 0.10 8.66
CA ARG A 17 6.97 -0.01 8.66
C ARG A 17 7.44 -1.36 9.21
N MET A 18 6.79 -1.85 10.25
CA MET A 18 7.13 -3.12 10.90
C MET A 18 6.79 -4.32 10.01
N LEU A 19 5.59 -4.37 9.43
CA LEU A 19 5.13 -5.55 8.68
C LEU A 19 5.66 -5.59 7.24
N ASN A 20 5.92 -4.44 6.63
CA ASN A 20 6.47 -4.33 5.28
C ASN A 20 7.85 -5.00 5.17
N TRP A 21 8.67 -4.94 6.22
CA TRP A 21 9.97 -5.62 6.28
C TRP A 21 9.84 -7.16 6.13
N MET A 22 8.74 -7.75 6.60
CA MET A 22 8.54 -9.20 6.54
C MET A 22 8.10 -9.70 5.15
N SER A 23 7.82 -8.82 4.20
CA SER A 23 7.34 -9.19 2.86
C SER A 23 8.43 -9.76 1.94
N GLY A 24 9.71 -9.70 2.35
CA GLY A 24 10.85 -10.12 1.54
C GLY A 24 11.22 -9.16 0.40
N ILE A 25 10.33 -8.21 0.06
CA ILE A 25 10.60 -7.12 -0.90
C ILE A 25 10.98 -5.88 -0.11
N GLN A 26 12.20 -5.38 -0.27
CA GLN A 26 12.63 -4.14 0.38
C GLN A 26 12.03 -2.92 -0.33
N THR A 27 10.73 -2.70 -0.17
CA THR A 27 10.00 -1.61 -0.85
C THR A 27 10.61 -0.24 -0.59
N ARG A 28 11.10 0.02 0.63
CA ARG A 28 11.80 1.28 0.96
C ARG A 28 13.09 1.43 0.15
N ALA A 29 13.90 0.39 0.02
CA ALA A 29 15.14 0.43 -0.76
C ALA A 29 14.83 0.65 -2.24
N VAL A 30 13.88 -0.12 -2.80
CA VAL A 30 13.44 0.00 -4.20
C VAL A 30 12.94 1.41 -4.51
N ILE A 31 12.04 1.96 -3.67
CA ILE A 31 11.50 3.30 -3.87
C ILE A 31 12.59 4.37 -3.71
N THR A 32 13.49 4.21 -2.75
CA THR A 32 14.58 5.17 -2.52
C THR A 32 15.52 5.22 -3.72
N MET A 33 15.95 4.05 -4.23
CA MET A 33 16.78 3.93 -5.42
C MET A 33 16.09 4.52 -6.65
N ALA A 34 14.81 4.21 -6.86
CA ALA A 34 14.03 4.78 -7.95
C ALA A 34 13.89 6.31 -7.83
N SER A 35 13.67 6.85 -6.63
CA SER A 35 13.56 8.31 -6.44
C SER A 35 14.89 9.03 -6.65
N MET A 36 16.02 8.40 -6.28
CA MET A 36 17.36 8.92 -6.55
C MET A 36 17.64 8.96 -8.04
N ALA A 37 17.21 7.92 -8.79
CA ALA A 37 17.30 7.90 -10.24
C ALA A 37 16.40 8.97 -10.89
N ALA A 38 15.22 9.26 -10.30
CA ALA A 38 14.30 10.27 -10.81
C ALA A 38 14.82 11.71 -10.71
N GLN A 39 15.76 11.98 -9.80
CA GLN A 39 16.40 13.29 -9.68
C GLN A 39 17.51 13.52 -10.71
N LYS A 40 17.92 12.47 -11.44
CA LYS A 40 18.97 12.54 -12.46
C LYS A 40 18.37 12.58 -13.86
N ASN A 41 19.18 13.02 -14.83
CA ASN A 41 18.77 12.97 -16.23
C ASN A 41 18.58 11.50 -16.67
N PRO A 42 17.45 11.17 -17.31
CA PRO A 42 17.09 9.78 -17.63
C PRO A 42 18.04 9.10 -18.63
N SER A 43 18.88 9.85 -19.33
CA SER A 43 19.87 9.34 -20.30
C SER A 43 21.24 9.00 -19.68
N THR A 44 21.41 9.14 -18.37
CA THR A 44 22.68 8.85 -17.69
C THR A 44 22.85 7.34 -17.53
N ASN A 45 24.06 6.81 -17.78
CA ASN A 45 24.37 5.39 -17.56
C ASN A 45 24.02 4.91 -16.15
N GLU A 46 24.21 5.77 -15.14
CA GLU A 46 23.83 5.50 -13.75
C GLU A 46 22.33 5.21 -13.55
N VAL A 47 21.44 5.88 -14.30
CA VAL A 47 20.00 5.62 -14.24
C VAL A 47 19.70 4.26 -14.83
N SER A 48 20.36 3.88 -15.93
CA SER A 48 20.21 2.55 -16.53
C SER A 48 20.67 1.45 -15.56
N GLU A 49 21.78 1.64 -14.86
CA GLU A 49 22.28 0.69 -13.86
C GLU A 49 21.29 0.53 -12.69
N VAL A 50 20.72 1.64 -12.19
CA VAL A 50 19.70 1.58 -11.13
C VAL A 50 18.44 0.88 -11.62
N VAL A 51 17.99 1.20 -12.84
CA VAL A 51 16.83 0.57 -13.48
C VAL A 51 17.04 -0.94 -13.61
N ASP A 52 18.22 -1.37 -14.07
CA ASP A 52 18.60 -2.79 -14.19
C ASP A 52 18.65 -3.48 -12.83
N ALA A 53 19.24 -2.85 -11.82
CA ALA A 53 19.32 -3.38 -10.47
C ALA A 53 17.93 -3.55 -9.84
N VAL A 54 17.05 -2.56 -10.01
CA VAL A 54 15.68 -2.60 -9.51
C VAL A 54 14.85 -3.66 -10.25
N ALA A 55 14.92 -3.70 -11.58
CA ALA A 55 14.20 -4.69 -12.38
C ALA A 55 14.64 -6.13 -12.03
N ALA A 56 15.94 -6.37 -11.90
CA ALA A 56 16.47 -7.68 -11.50
C ALA A 56 16.08 -8.06 -10.06
N HIS A 57 16.03 -7.09 -9.13
CA HIS A 57 15.56 -7.35 -7.78
C HIS A 57 14.07 -7.72 -7.77
N LEU A 58 13.22 -6.99 -8.51
CA LEU A 58 11.80 -7.33 -8.64
C LEU A 58 11.62 -8.70 -9.28
N GLU A 59 12.30 -9.00 -10.39
CA GLU A 59 12.20 -10.29 -11.07
C GLU A 59 12.55 -11.46 -10.12
N ARG A 60 13.68 -11.38 -9.41
CA ARG A 60 14.11 -12.42 -8.45
C ARG A 60 13.10 -12.56 -7.31
N ALA A 61 12.62 -11.45 -6.75
CA ALA A 61 11.65 -11.47 -5.68
C ALA A 61 10.31 -12.11 -6.12
N LEU A 62 9.88 -11.83 -7.36
CA LEU A 62 8.69 -12.43 -7.97
C LEU A 62 8.87 -13.94 -8.21
N HIS A 63 10.04 -14.36 -8.67
CA HIS A 63 10.33 -15.78 -8.91
C HIS A 63 10.34 -16.59 -7.60
N HIS A 64 10.96 -16.04 -6.54
CA HIS A 64 11.00 -16.69 -5.22
C HIS A 64 9.61 -16.79 -4.57
N ARG A 65 8.72 -15.84 -4.85
CA ARG A 65 7.37 -15.80 -4.29
C ARG A 65 6.45 -16.92 -4.81
N HIS A 66 6.62 -17.37 -6.06
CA HIS A 66 5.88 -18.51 -6.59
C HIS A 66 6.21 -19.81 -5.82
N ILE A 67 7.44 -19.93 -5.31
CA ILE A 67 7.89 -21.08 -4.50
C ILE A 67 7.26 -21.04 -3.11
N HIS A 68 7.09 -19.86 -2.51
CA HIS A 68 6.53 -19.69 -1.16
C HIS A 68 4.99 -19.74 -1.08
N GLN A 69 4.26 -19.56 -2.19
CA GLN A 69 2.79 -19.75 -2.21
C GLN A 69 2.37 -21.18 -1.82
N GLY A 70 3.26 -22.18 -1.98
CA GLY A 70 3.00 -23.57 -1.60
C GLY A 70 3.30 -23.93 -0.15
N VAL A 71 4.01 -23.08 0.61
CA VAL A 71 4.53 -23.43 1.94
C VAL A 71 4.40 -22.23 2.88
N THR A 72 3.36 -22.19 3.73
CA THR A 72 3.39 -21.71 5.15
C THR A 72 1.99 -21.51 5.80
N HIS A 73 1.63 -22.48 6.64
CA HIS A 73 1.14 -22.46 8.04
C HIS A 73 0.40 -21.26 8.70
N SER A 74 -0.81 -21.59 9.22
CA SER A 74 -1.37 -21.37 10.58
C SER A 74 -1.33 -19.98 11.26
N ASN A 75 -1.89 -18.93 10.64
CA ASN A 75 -2.37 -17.78 11.42
C ASN A 75 -3.76 -17.33 10.93
N PRO A 76 -4.83 -17.45 11.74
CA PRO A 76 -6.22 -17.25 11.29
C PRO A 76 -6.48 -15.82 10.79
N PHE A 77 -5.81 -14.81 11.36
CA PHE A 77 -5.92 -13.42 10.90
C PHE A 77 -5.40 -13.22 9.46
N VAL A 78 -4.34 -13.95 9.09
CA VAL A 78 -3.74 -13.88 7.76
C VAL A 78 -4.61 -14.62 6.74
N ILE A 79 -5.33 -15.67 7.16
CA ILE A 79 -6.23 -16.44 6.28
C ILE A 79 -7.46 -15.59 5.91
N LEU A 80 -8.12 -14.98 6.90
CA LEU A 80 -9.33 -14.17 6.67
C LEU A 80 -9.07 -13.03 5.69
N PHE A 81 -7.90 -12.40 5.77
CA PHE A 81 -7.57 -11.26 4.92
C PHE A 81 -6.93 -11.65 3.58
N ARG A 82 -6.37 -12.86 3.47
CA ARG A 82 -5.92 -13.43 2.20
C ARG A 82 -7.09 -13.76 1.25
N LEU A 83 -8.31 -13.93 1.79
CA LEU A 83 -9.54 -14.00 0.98
C LEU A 83 -9.80 -12.71 0.19
N LEU A 84 -9.39 -11.55 0.71
CA LEU A 84 -9.55 -10.26 0.03
C LEU A 84 -8.43 -9.99 -0.98
N THR A 85 -7.21 -10.45 -0.71
CA THR A 85 -6.07 -10.29 -1.63
C THR A 85 -5.16 -11.51 -1.60
N ASN A 86 -4.86 -12.09 -2.77
CA ASN A 86 -4.00 -13.26 -2.99
C ASN A 86 -2.49 -13.03 -2.66
N SER A 87 -2.17 -12.01 -1.84
CA SER A 87 -0.87 -11.34 -1.83
C SER A 87 -0.63 -10.66 -0.47
N TYR A 88 0.49 -10.99 0.20
CA TYR A 88 0.75 -10.60 1.60
C TYR A 88 0.97 -9.09 1.78
N LEU A 89 1.83 -8.48 0.96
CA LEU A 89 2.14 -7.05 1.08
C LEU A 89 0.89 -6.20 0.80
N SER A 90 0.09 -6.62 -0.19
CA SER A 90 -1.20 -6.02 -0.54
C SER A 90 -2.18 -6.08 0.62
N CYS A 91 -2.29 -7.24 1.27
CA CYS A 91 -3.10 -7.43 2.48
C CYS A 91 -2.66 -6.48 3.60
N VAL A 92 -1.37 -6.44 3.93
CA VAL A 92 -0.81 -5.55 4.95
C VAL A 92 -1.09 -4.08 4.64
N TYR A 93 -1.01 -3.68 3.37
CA TYR A 93 -1.30 -2.31 2.93
C TYR A 93 -2.77 -1.93 3.15
N ILE A 94 -3.71 -2.79 2.73
CA ILE A 94 -5.15 -2.56 2.94
C ILE A 94 -5.48 -2.54 4.44
N MET A 95 -4.92 -3.45 5.23
CA MET A 95 -5.07 -3.45 6.70
C MET A 95 -4.55 -2.15 7.32
N THR A 96 -3.42 -1.63 6.84
CA THR A 96 -2.89 -0.33 7.27
C THR A 96 -3.88 0.80 6.97
N LYS A 97 -4.51 0.82 5.78
CA LYS A 97 -5.53 1.82 5.43
C LYS A 97 -6.75 1.73 6.35
N ILE A 98 -7.19 0.51 6.69
CA ILE A 98 -8.28 0.31 7.66
C ILE A 98 -7.89 0.86 9.02
N LEU A 99 -6.64 0.63 9.47
CA LEU A 99 -6.13 1.19 10.72
C LEU A 99 -6.11 2.73 10.70
N PHE A 100 -5.80 3.37 9.56
CA PHE A 100 -5.92 4.83 9.43
C PHE A 100 -7.37 5.31 9.61
N ILE A 101 -8.33 4.65 8.96
CA ILE A 101 -9.77 4.97 9.09
C ILE A 101 -10.24 4.75 10.52
N GLY A 102 -9.93 3.59 11.11
CA GLY A 102 -10.31 3.25 12.48
C GLY A 102 -9.71 4.22 13.49
N ASN A 103 -8.45 4.62 13.32
CA ASN A 103 -7.84 5.64 14.16
C ASN A 103 -8.51 7.01 13.98
N ALA A 104 -8.77 7.46 12.75
CA ALA A 104 -9.47 8.73 12.52
C ALA A 104 -10.88 8.75 13.15
N LEU A 105 -11.64 7.66 13.05
CA LEU A 105 -12.93 7.47 13.72
C LEU A 105 -12.79 7.54 15.24
N LEU A 106 -11.82 6.83 15.82
CA LEU A 106 -11.56 6.85 17.25
C LEU A 106 -11.20 8.25 17.74
N GLN A 107 -10.36 8.99 17.00
CA GLN A 107 -10.01 10.37 17.35
C GLN A 107 -11.21 11.31 17.26
N HIS A 108 -12.08 11.12 16.27
CA HIS A 108 -13.31 11.87 16.14
C HIS A 108 -14.28 11.60 17.31
N MET A 109 -14.39 10.36 17.76
CA MET A 109 -15.19 9.98 18.93
C MET A 109 -14.63 10.55 20.23
N ILE A 110 -13.31 10.43 20.46
CA ILE A 110 -12.64 11.00 21.63
C ILE A 110 -12.85 12.52 21.70
N LEU A 111 -12.75 13.21 20.56
CA LEU A 111 -12.98 14.64 20.49
C LEU A 111 -14.46 14.98 20.77
N SER A 112 -15.40 14.29 20.15
CA SER A 112 -16.85 14.51 20.38
C SER A 112 -17.25 14.24 21.84
N ALA A 113 -16.66 13.22 22.47
CA ALA A 113 -16.85 12.95 23.89
C ALA A 113 -16.29 14.07 24.78
N TYR A 114 -15.13 14.66 24.42
CA TYR A 114 -14.56 15.79 25.15
C TYR A 114 -15.39 17.07 25.03
N LEU A 115 -15.99 17.33 23.86
CA LEU A 115 -16.90 18.47 23.68
C LEU A 115 -18.23 18.29 24.43
N GLY A 116 -18.61 17.06 24.79
CA GLY A 116 -19.90 16.75 25.40
C GLY A 116 -21.10 16.89 24.45
N SER A 117 -20.85 17.15 23.17
CA SER A 117 -21.85 17.33 22.11
C SER A 117 -21.20 17.12 20.74
N SER A 118 -22.00 16.98 19.69
CA SER A 118 -21.49 16.97 18.31
C SER A 118 -20.92 18.34 17.96
N GLY A 119 -19.77 18.38 17.27
CA GLY A 119 -19.22 19.64 16.75
C GLY A 119 -20.19 20.36 15.80
N TYR A 120 -21.09 19.61 15.15
CA TYR A 120 -22.19 20.18 14.36
C TYR A 120 -23.16 21.01 15.22
N ASP A 121 -23.60 20.46 16.35
CA ASP A 121 -24.54 21.14 17.25
C ASP A 121 -23.92 22.39 17.86
N LEU A 122 -22.63 22.31 18.21
CA LEU A 122 -21.88 23.47 18.69
C LEU A 122 -21.73 24.53 17.60
N THR A 123 -21.46 24.14 16.34
CA THR A 123 -21.38 25.07 15.21
C THR A 123 -22.72 25.77 14.99
N LYS A 124 -23.83 25.01 15.03
CA LYS A 124 -25.18 25.56 14.88
C LYS A 124 -25.53 26.53 16.01
N ALA A 125 -25.21 26.17 17.26
CA ALA A 125 -25.43 27.05 18.41
C ALA A 125 -24.66 28.38 18.28
N LEU A 126 -23.44 28.35 17.73
CA LEU A 126 -22.64 29.55 17.48
C LEU A 126 -23.20 30.42 16.35
N LEU A 127 -23.71 29.81 15.28
CA LEU A 127 -24.38 30.53 14.19
C LEU A 127 -25.66 31.21 14.68
N GLU A 128 -26.41 30.56 15.56
CA GLU A 128 -27.60 31.11 16.22
C GLU A 128 -27.27 32.09 17.37
N GLN A 129 -25.99 32.45 17.56
CA GLN A 129 -25.51 33.35 18.63
C GLN A 129 -25.89 32.90 20.06
N ARG A 130 -26.16 31.60 20.27
CA ARG A 130 -26.39 31.06 21.61
C ARG A 130 -25.08 31.10 22.39
N SER A 131 -25.07 31.86 23.49
CA SER A 131 -23.87 32.04 24.30
C SER A 131 -23.61 30.84 25.21
N TRP A 132 -22.38 30.73 25.71
CA TRP A 132 -21.95 29.72 26.69
C TRP A 132 -22.83 29.70 27.96
N GLN A 133 -23.52 30.80 28.27
CA GLN A 133 -24.42 30.89 29.42
C GLN A 133 -25.66 29.99 29.26
N THR A 134 -26.08 29.74 28.02
CA THR A 134 -27.26 28.93 27.70
C THR A 134 -26.88 27.46 27.45
N THR A 135 -25.71 27.23 26.85
CA THR A 135 -25.25 25.86 26.51
C THR A 135 -24.49 25.19 27.65
N GLY A 136 -23.92 25.97 28.58
CA GLY A 136 -23.06 25.46 29.65
C GLY A 136 -21.69 24.94 29.17
N LEU A 137 -21.43 25.00 27.86
CA LEU A 137 -20.19 24.54 27.24
C LEU A 137 -19.18 25.68 27.18
N PHE A 138 -17.93 25.40 27.56
CA PHE A 138 -16.81 26.34 27.54
C PHE A 138 -17.10 27.70 28.27
N PRO A 139 -17.32 27.72 29.60
CA PRO A 139 -17.58 28.94 30.35
C PRO A 139 -16.41 29.93 30.29
N ARG A 140 -16.73 31.21 30.07
CA ARG A 140 -15.74 32.30 30.01
C ARG A 140 -15.50 32.97 31.36
N VAL A 141 -16.40 32.73 32.31
CA VAL A 141 -16.37 33.29 33.66
C VAL A 141 -16.69 32.18 34.65
N THR A 142 -15.94 32.08 35.74
CA THR A 142 -16.14 31.11 36.82
C THR A 142 -16.01 31.78 38.19
N MET A 143 -16.69 31.24 39.20
CA MET A 143 -16.50 31.66 40.60
C MET A 143 -15.40 30.81 41.24
N CYS A 144 -14.44 31.45 41.89
CA CYS A 144 -13.35 30.77 42.60
C CYS A 144 -13.40 31.11 44.09
N ASP A 145 -13.42 30.06 44.92
CA ASP A 145 -13.43 30.17 46.37
C ASP A 145 -12.01 30.11 46.94
N PHE A 146 -11.60 31.16 47.64
CA PHE A 146 -10.35 31.24 48.37
C PHE A 146 -10.60 31.10 49.87
N LYS A 147 -9.83 30.24 50.52
CA LYS A 147 -9.85 30.04 51.97
C LYS A 147 -8.62 30.70 52.56
N VAL A 148 -8.80 31.88 53.15
CA VAL A 148 -7.72 32.58 53.85
C VAL A 148 -7.81 32.23 55.33
N ARG A 149 -6.69 31.75 55.90
CA ARG A 149 -6.57 31.49 57.32
C ARG A 149 -5.98 32.72 57.99
N ASP A 150 -6.76 33.30 58.89
CA ASP A 150 -6.26 34.26 59.86
C ASP A 150 -6.20 33.58 61.25
N ILE A 151 -5.40 34.11 62.17
CA ILE A 151 -5.16 33.45 63.48
C ILE A 151 -6.51 33.35 64.23
N GLY A 152 -7.07 32.13 64.29
CA GLY A 152 -8.31 31.82 65.01
C GLY A 152 -9.60 31.78 64.17
N HIS A 153 -9.60 32.18 62.88
CA HIS A 153 -10.78 32.10 62.01
C HIS A 153 -10.44 31.76 60.55
N ARG A 154 -11.32 30.96 59.91
CA ARG A 154 -11.23 30.64 58.47
C ARG A 154 -12.26 31.46 57.71
N HIS A 155 -11.81 32.44 56.93
CA HIS A 155 -12.68 33.24 56.08
C HIS A 155 -12.69 32.68 54.65
N HIS A 156 -13.89 32.60 54.07
CA HIS A 156 -14.13 32.15 52.71
C HIS A 156 -14.48 33.37 51.85
N PHE A 157 -13.72 33.59 50.78
CA PHE A 157 -13.96 34.64 49.80
C PHE A 157 -14.26 34.01 48.44
N THR A 158 -15.33 34.46 47.78
CA THR A 158 -15.67 34.04 46.40
C THR A 158 -15.42 35.21 45.46
N ILE A 159 -14.57 35.01 44.45
CA ILE A 159 -14.29 36.03 43.43
C ILE A 159 -14.62 35.52 42.03
N GLN A 160 -14.88 36.45 41.12
CA GLN A 160 -15.14 36.16 39.72
C GLN A 160 -13.82 36.11 38.93
N CYS A 161 -13.56 34.97 38.29
CA CYS A 161 -12.39 34.75 37.43
C CYS A 161 -12.80 34.70 35.95
N VAL A 162 -11.96 35.24 35.07
CA VAL A 162 -12.16 35.19 33.62
C VAL A 162 -11.23 34.15 33.00
N LEU A 163 -11.79 33.20 32.26
CA LEU A 163 -11.08 32.06 31.68
C LEU A 163 -10.84 32.29 30.18
N MET A 164 -9.96 33.24 29.87
CA MET A 164 -9.64 33.63 28.47
C MET A 164 -9.18 32.43 27.63
N ALA A 165 -8.46 31.48 28.23
CA ALA A 165 -8.01 30.25 27.57
C ALA A 165 -9.16 29.40 27.01
N ASN A 166 -10.34 29.43 27.65
CA ASN A 166 -11.46 28.59 27.26
C ASN A 166 -12.13 29.06 25.96
N MET A 167 -12.09 30.38 25.71
CA MET A 167 -12.57 30.96 24.45
C MET A 167 -11.71 30.53 23.26
N PHE A 168 -10.38 30.40 23.46
CA PHE A 168 -9.49 29.86 22.44
C PHE A 168 -9.74 28.37 22.19
N ASN A 169 -9.87 27.60 23.27
CA ASN A 169 -10.17 26.17 23.20
C ASN A 169 -11.47 25.88 22.44
N GLU A 170 -12.54 26.66 22.70
CA GLU A 170 -13.82 26.56 21.99
C GLU A 170 -13.63 26.59 20.46
N LYS A 171 -12.82 27.53 19.95
CA LYS A 171 -12.58 27.68 18.50
C LYS A 171 -11.63 26.63 17.95
N ILE A 172 -10.56 26.30 18.67
CA ILE A 172 -9.58 25.30 18.24
C ILE A 172 -10.23 23.92 18.15
N PHE A 173 -10.98 23.51 19.18
CA PHE A 173 -11.60 22.19 19.21
C PHE A 173 -12.70 22.04 18.15
N LEU A 174 -13.47 23.10 17.89
CA LEU A 174 -14.44 23.11 16.79
C LEU A 174 -13.74 22.96 15.43
N GLY A 175 -12.65 23.69 15.21
CA GLY A 175 -11.84 23.58 13.99
C GLY A 175 -11.26 22.17 13.81
N LEU A 176 -10.70 21.58 14.87
CA LEU A 176 -10.17 20.22 14.87
C LEU A 176 -11.25 19.17 14.58
N TRP A 177 -12.48 19.38 15.06
CA TRP A 177 -13.59 18.44 14.81
C TRP A 177 -13.92 18.35 13.32
N TRP A 178 -14.08 19.48 12.65
CA TRP A 178 -14.29 19.55 11.21
C TRP A 178 -13.08 19.05 10.42
N TRP A 179 -11.87 19.38 10.87
CA TRP A 179 -10.63 18.92 10.25
C TRP A 179 -10.50 17.39 10.26
N ILE A 180 -10.76 16.73 11.40
CA ILE A 180 -10.72 15.27 11.49
C ILE A 180 -11.78 14.63 10.58
N LEU A 181 -12.96 15.25 10.44
CA LEU A 181 -14.01 14.78 9.53
C LEU A 181 -13.56 14.86 8.06
N ILE A 182 -12.89 15.94 7.66
CA ILE A 182 -12.30 16.09 6.31
C ILE A 182 -11.19 15.04 6.09
N LEU A 183 -10.33 14.82 7.08
CA LEU A 183 -9.30 13.78 7.01
C LEU A 183 -9.91 12.38 6.87
N LEU A 184 -10.97 12.08 7.62
CA LEU A 184 -11.68 10.80 7.56
C LEU A 184 -12.28 10.58 6.17
N THR A 185 -13.01 11.55 5.64
CA THR A 185 -13.61 11.45 4.29
C THR A 185 -12.55 11.26 3.20
N THR A 186 -11.48 12.06 3.23
CA THR A 186 -10.35 11.93 2.28
C THR A 186 -9.69 10.55 2.38
N THR A 187 -9.50 10.03 3.60
CA THR A 187 -8.91 8.70 3.84
C THR A 187 -9.82 7.58 3.33
N CYS A 188 -11.13 7.70 3.52
CA CYS A 188 -12.11 6.75 2.99
C CYS A 188 -12.13 6.72 1.46
N VAL A 189 -12.12 7.89 0.79
CA VAL A 189 -12.05 7.97 -0.68
C VAL A 189 -10.77 7.32 -1.19
N ASN A 190 -9.63 7.63 -0.57
CA ASN A 190 -8.36 7.00 -0.90
C ASN A 190 -8.40 5.47 -0.72
N PHE A 191 -8.99 4.98 0.37
CA PHE A 191 -9.15 3.55 0.60
C PHE A 191 -9.99 2.87 -0.48
N MET A 192 -11.13 3.46 -0.86
CA MET A 192 -11.98 2.95 -1.94
C MET A 192 -11.26 2.92 -3.29
N TYR A 193 -10.49 3.96 -3.60
CA TYR A 193 -9.63 3.99 -4.78
C TYR A 193 -8.63 2.84 -4.79
N TRP A 194 -7.92 2.59 -3.68
CA TRP A 194 -6.96 1.50 -3.58
C TRP A 194 -7.62 0.12 -3.69
N ILE A 195 -8.81 -0.07 -3.12
CA ILE A 195 -9.59 -1.31 -3.30
C ILE A 195 -9.89 -1.53 -4.79
N TYR A 196 -10.43 -0.51 -5.46
CA TYR A 196 -10.78 -0.62 -6.89
C TYR A 196 -9.56 -1.00 -7.74
N VAL A 197 -8.46 -0.28 -7.54
CA VAL A 197 -7.22 -0.45 -8.31
C VAL A 197 -6.49 -1.76 -8.02
N MET A 198 -6.61 -2.30 -6.81
CA MET A 198 -6.01 -3.60 -6.43
C MET A 198 -6.87 -4.80 -6.81
N SER A 199 -8.19 -4.65 -6.84
CA SER A 199 -9.10 -5.75 -7.17
C SER A 199 -9.35 -5.86 -8.67
N SER A 200 -9.45 -4.74 -9.40
CA SER A 200 -9.78 -4.74 -10.83
C SER A 200 -8.63 -5.29 -11.69
N PRO A 201 -8.84 -6.37 -12.46
CA PRO A 201 -7.83 -6.88 -13.38
C PRO A 201 -7.60 -5.93 -14.57
N SER A 202 -8.64 -5.26 -15.06
CA SER A 202 -8.52 -4.27 -16.15
C SER A 202 -7.62 -3.11 -15.75
N SER A 203 -7.81 -2.57 -14.54
CA SER A 203 -6.96 -1.50 -13.99
C SER A 203 -5.48 -1.90 -13.89
N LYS A 204 -5.19 -3.19 -13.66
CA LYS A 204 -3.80 -3.70 -13.64
C LYS A 204 -3.23 -3.79 -15.05
N TYR A 205 -4.02 -4.25 -16.02
CA TYR A 205 -3.62 -4.32 -17.42
C TYR A 205 -3.35 -2.93 -18.00
N ASP A 206 -4.31 -2.00 -17.91
CA ASP A 206 -4.20 -0.65 -18.48
C ASP A 206 -3.00 0.10 -17.90
N PHE A 207 -2.78 -0.04 -16.58
CA PHE A 207 -1.63 0.55 -15.89
C PHE A 207 -0.30 -0.02 -16.40
N LEU A 208 -0.23 -1.33 -16.61
CA LEU A 208 1.00 -1.98 -17.08
C LEU A 208 1.27 -1.66 -18.55
N GLU A 209 0.24 -1.69 -19.40
CA GLU A 209 0.33 -1.33 -20.82
C GLU A 209 0.79 0.12 -21.00
N GLY A 210 0.22 1.06 -20.23
CA GLY A 210 0.64 2.46 -20.24
C GLY A 210 2.11 2.64 -19.88
N LEU A 211 2.58 1.97 -18.81
CA LEU A 211 3.99 2.04 -18.38
C LEU A 211 4.95 1.39 -19.37
N ILE A 212 4.62 0.24 -19.95
CA ILE A 212 5.48 -0.42 -20.94
C ILE A 212 5.58 0.45 -22.20
N THR A 213 4.47 1.06 -22.63
CA THR A 213 4.42 1.95 -23.80
C THR A 213 5.27 3.20 -23.56
N LEU A 214 5.13 3.83 -22.39
CA LEU A 214 5.92 5.01 -22.03
C LEU A 214 7.43 4.70 -21.91
N GLY A 215 7.77 3.52 -21.40
CA GLY A 215 9.15 3.07 -21.21
C GLY A 215 9.86 2.60 -22.48
N HIS A 216 9.17 2.56 -23.63
CA HIS A 216 9.73 2.10 -24.91
C HIS A 216 10.40 0.73 -24.83
N ALA A 217 9.67 -0.28 -24.34
CA ALA A 217 10.18 -1.65 -24.26
C ALA A 217 10.71 -2.14 -25.62
N ARG A 218 11.85 -2.85 -25.61
CA ARG A 218 12.50 -3.30 -26.86
C ARG A 218 11.71 -4.42 -27.53
N THR A 219 10.98 -5.20 -26.74
CA THR A 219 10.18 -6.32 -27.22
C THR A 219 8.79 -5.84 -27.67
N GLN A 220 8.29 -6.39 -28.78
CA GLN A 220 6.93 -6.10 -29.24
C GLN A 220 5.89 -6.35 -28.13
N LEU A 221 5.02 -5.36 -27.92
CA LEU A 221 3.87 -5.49 -27.03
C LEU A 221 2.91 -6.53 -27.61
N THR A 222 2.56 -7.50 -26.79
CA THR A 222 1.49 -8.45 -27.11
C THR A 222 0.57 -8.55 -25.90
N PRO A 223 -0.76 -8.43 -26.06
CA PRO A 223 -1.69 -8.35 -24.93
C PRO A 223 -1.59 -9.58 -24.03
N ARG A 224 -1.39 -10.77 -24.63
CA ARG A 224 -1.18 -12.03 -23.91
C ARG A 224 0.05 -12.02 -22.99
N ARG A 225 1.15 -11.37 -23.38
CA ARG A 225 2.36 -11.27 -22.55
C ARG A 225 2.20 -10.26 -21.44
N VAL A 226 1.54 -9.13 -21.71
CA VAL A 226 1.24 -8.11 -20.69
C VAL A 226 0.35 -8.73 -19.60
N GLU A 227 -0.69 -9.47 -19.98
CA GLU A 227 -1.51 -10.21 -19.01
C GLU A 227 -0.72 -11.27 -18.24
N ALA A 228 0.17 -12.01 -18.92
CA ALA A 228 1.01 -13.02 -18.26
C ALA A 228 1.97 -12.38 -17.25
N LEU A 229 2.56 -11.23 -17.60
CA LEU A 229 3.40 -10.45 -16.68
C LEU A 229 2.58 -9.91 -15.50
N ALA A 230 1.38 -9.37 -15.74
CA ALA A 230 0.48 -8.91 -14.67
C ALA A 230 0.10 -10.04 -13.72
N ARG A 231 -0.13 -11.25 -14.24
CA ARG A 231 -0.37 -12.46 -13.43
C ARG A 231 0.87 -12.87 -12.63
N GLN A 232 2.06 -12.80 -13.23
CA GLN A 232 3.30 -13.14 -12.54
C GLN A 232 3.67 -12.12 -11.44
N LEU A 233 3.44 -10.82 -11.67
CA LEU A 233 3.62 -9.78 -10.65
C LEU A 233 2.69 -10.01 -9.44
N GLY A 234 1.49 -10.50 -9.71
CA GLY A 234 0.44 -10.66 -8.71
C GLY A 234 0.06 -9.33 -8.04
N GLY A 235 -0.58 -9.38 -6.87
CA GLY A 235 -0.95 -8.17 -6.13
C GLY A 235 0.26 -7.37 -5.63
N ASP A 236 1.26 -8.05 -5.07
CA ASP A 236 2.38 -7.37 -4.40
C ASP A 236 3.28 -6.63 -5.40
N GLY A 237 3.59 -7.21 -6.56
CA GLY A 237 4.36 -6.53 -7.60
C GLY A 237 3.62 -5.29 -8.13
N MET A 238 2.31 -5.42 -8.37
CA MET A 238 1.48 -4.30 -8.81
C MET A 238 1.40 -3.18 -7.76
N LEU A 239 1.32 -3.53 -6.48
CA LEU A 239 1.36 -2.54 -5.39
C LEU A 239 2.71 -1.81 -5.37
N VAL A 240 3.83 -2.54 -5.47
CA VAL A 240 5.18 -1.94 -5.48
C VAL A 240 5.35 -0.98 -6.65
N LEU A 241 4.93 -1.37 -7.86
CA LEU A 241 4.99 -0.49 -9.03
C LEU A 241 4.15 0.78 -8.83
N ARG A 242 2.94 0.68 -8.28
CA ARG A 242 2.10 1.85 -8.01
C ARG A 242 2.70 2.76 -6.94
N LEU A 243 3.28 2.19 -5.89
CA LEU A 243 4.02 2.97 -4.88
C LEU A 243 5.24 3.65 -5.50
N MET A 244 5.91 2.99 -6.44
CA MET A 244 7.07 3.57 -7.14
C MET A 244 6.64 4.75 -8.03
N VAL A 245 5.55 4.65 -8.79
CA VAL A 245 5.00 5.78 -9.57
C VAL A 245 4.70 6.98 -8.66
N GLN A 246 4.08 6.74 -7.49
CA GLN A 246 3.72 7.82 -6.56
C GLN A 246 4.92 8.52 -5.89
N ASN A 247 6.06 7.83 -5.74
CA ASN A 247 7.21 8.36 -4.98
C ASN A 247 8.41 8.73 -5.86
N ALA A 248 8.61 8.03 -6.97
CA ALA A 248 9.73 8.21 -7.91
C ALA A 248 9.27 8.76 -9.27
N GLY A 249 7.98 8.91 -9.49
CA GLY A 249 7.43 9.41 -10.75
C GLY A 249 7.25 8.32 -11.80
N GLU A 250 6.47 8.68 -12.82
CA GLU A 250 6.01 7.74 -13.85
C GLU A 250 7.13 7.35 -14.82
N ILE A 251 8.00 8.29 -15.21
CA ILE A 251 9.07 8.08 -16.22
C ILE A 251 10.09 7.03 -15.76
N VAL A 252 10.62 7.14 -14.54
CA VAL A 252 11.59 6.15 -14.04
C VAL A 252 10.91 4.80 -13.87
N THR A 253 9.66 4.80 -13.41
CA THR A 253 8.91 3.57 -13.24
C THR A 253 8.62 2.88 -14.57
N SER A 254 8.32 3.63 -15.63
CA SER A 254 8.10 3.08 -16.96
C SER A 254 9.37 2.43 -17.51
N LEU A 255 10.55 3.00 -17.27
CA LEU A 255 11.84 2.38 -17.65
C LEU A 255 12.08 1.04 -16.93
N VAL A 256 11.81 0.99 -15.61
CA VAL A 256 11.90 -0.26 -14.82
C VAL A 256 10.92 -1.31 -15.34
N VAL A 257 9.68 -0.92 -15.62
CA VAL A 257 8.64 -1.84 -16.10
C VAL A 257 8.94 -2.34 -17.52
N ALA A 258 9.39 -1.47 -18.41
CA ALA A 258 9.81 -1.85 -19.76
C ALA A 258 10.98 -2.86 -19.71
N ARG A 259 11.96 -2.62 -18.84
CA ARG A 259 13.08 -3.53 -18.63
C ARG A 259 12.63 -4.88 -18.05
N LEU A 260 11.73 -4.86 -17.08
CA LEU A 260 11.15 -6.06 -16.48
C LEU A 260 10.37 -6.88 -17.52
N TYR A 261 9.63 -6.23 -18.42
CA TYR A 261 8.92 -6.88 -19.52
C TYR A 261 9.90 -7.54 -20.52
N ASP A 262 11.01 -6.87 -20.85
CA ASP A 262 12.04 -7.45 -21.72
C ASP A 262 12.67 -8.70 -21.10
N LEU A 263 13.03 -8.67 -19.81
CA LEU A 263 13.57 -9.84 -19.09
C LEU A 263 12.57 -11.01 -19.07
N PHE A 264 11.30 -10.72 -18.78
CA PHE A 264 10.24 -11.73 -18.80
C PHE A 264 10.06 -12.38 -20.18
N SER A 265 10.15 -11.57 -21.24
CA SER A 265 9.98 -12.06 -22.61
C SER A 265 11.10 -13.01 -23.05
N VAL A 266 12.34 -12.77 -22.59
CA VAL A 266 13.50 -13.64 -22.85
C VAL A 266 13.33 -14.96 -22.11
N GLY A 267 12.91 -14.92 -20.84
CA GLY A 267 12.62 -16.12 -20.06
C GLY A 267 11.55 -17.02 -20.68
N GLN A 268 10.48 -16.44 -21.23
CA GLN A 268 9.45 -17.22 -21.93
C GLN A 268 9.94 -17.83 -23.25
N LYS A 269 10.78 -17.13 -24.02
CA LYS A 269 11.36 -17.71 -25.26
C LYS A 269 12.20 -18.93 -24.94
N GLY A 270 13.10 -18.86 -23.95
CA GLY A 270 13.92 -20.00 -23.55
C GLY A 270 13.10 -21.22 -23.12
N ILE A 271 12.02 -21.02 -22.36
CA ILE A 271 11.11 -22.12 -21.96
C ILE A 271 10.39 -22.72 -23.17
N ASN A 272 9.92 -21.89 -24.10
CA ASN A 272 9.24 -22.36 -25.31
C ASN A 272 10.19 -23.12 -26.24
N ASP A 273 11.44 -22.67 -26.39
CA ASP A 273 12.46 -23.34 -27.20
C ASP A 273 12.82 -24.71 -26.62
N ILE A 274 12.97 -24.83 -25.29
CA ILE A 274 13.18 -26.12 -24.60
C ILE A 274 11.96 -27.04 -24.79
N ARG A 275 10.74 -26.50 -24.65
CA ARG A 275 9.51 -27.27 -24.80
C ARG A 275 9.34 -27.75 -26.25
N CYS A 276 9.68 -26.93 -27.26
CA CYS A 276 9.72 -27.33 -28.66
C CYS A 276 10.82 -28.36 -28.97
N ALA A 277 12.00 -28.26 -28.34
CA ALA A 277 13.07 -29.25 -28.47
C ALA A 277 12.66 -30.62 -27.89
N SER A 278 11.90 -30.64 -26.79
CA SER A 278 11.38 -31.88 -26.19
C SER A 278 10.24 -32.56 -26.98
N VAL A 279 9.70 -31.90 -28.01
CA VAL A 279 8.60 -32.39 -28.86
C VAL A 279 9.10 -32.86 -30.24
N MET A 280 10.41 -32.77 -30.53
CA MET A 280 10.95 -33.38 -31.75
C MET A 280 10.93 -34.92 -31.62
N PRO A 281 10.35 -35.66 -32.59
CA PRO A 281 10.39 -37.11 -32.60
C PRO A 281 11.84 -37.57 -32.71
N THR A 282 12.22 -38.54 -31.89
CA THR A 282 13.48 -39.30 -31.99
C THR A 282 13.64 -39.78 -33.44
N PRO A 283 14.80 -39.55 -34.11
CA PRO A 283 15.02 -40.11 -35.43
C PRO A 283 15.03 -41.63 -35.31
N THR A 284 14.08 -42.29 -35.99
CA THR A 284 14.02 -43.74 -36.09
C THR A 284 15.29 -44.23 -36.78
N LEU A 285 16.19 -44.85 -36.00
CA LEU A 285 17.34 -45.58 -36.53
C LEU A 285 16.82 -46.66 -37.48
N GLY A 286 17.25 -46.60 -38.74
CA GLY A 286 16.86 -47.55 -39.78
C GLY A 286 17.23 -48.99 -39.40
N VAL A 287 16.23 -49.87 -39.45
CA VAL A 287 16.40 -51.32 -39.34
C VAL A 287 17.08 -51.83 -40.62
N PRO A 288 18.21 -52.56 -40.55
CA PRO A 288 18.78 -53.23 -41.72
C PRO A 288 17.88 -54.40 -42.13
N LYS A 289 17.52 -54.47 -43.42
CA LYS A 289 16.87 -55.65 -44.02
C LYS A 289 17.91 -56.76 -44.18
N THR A 290 17.73 -57.88 -43.47
CA THR A 290 18.47 -59.13 -43.69
C THR A 290 17.68 -59.99 -44.68
N GLU A 291 18.27 -60.29 -45.84
CA GLU A 291 17.76 -61.27 -46.81
C GLU A 291 17.92 -62.70 -46.26
N PRO A 292 16.96 -63.61 -46.49
CA PRO A 292 17.09 -65.01 -46.10
C PRO A 292 17.90 -65.82 -47.11
N GLY A 293 19.08 -66.28 -46.69
CA GLY A 293 19.91 -67.25 -47.41
C GLY A 293 19.36 -68.68 -47.29
N GLU A 294 19.15 -69.30 -48.45
CA GLU A 294 18.70 -70.68 -48.66
C GLU A 294 19.79 -71.69 -48.25
N ILE A 295 19.48 -72.59 -47.31
CA ILE A 295 20.32 -73.75 -46.98
C ILE A 295 19.55 -75.00 -47.46
N LYS A 296 20.03 -75.62 -48.55
CA LYS A 296 19.66 -76.98 -48.94
C LYS A 296 20.84 -77.93 -48.69
N THR A 297 20.57 -78.97 -47.91
CA THR A 297 21.40 -80.14 -47.66
C THR A 297 21.47 -81.08 -48.88
N PRO A 298 22.41 -82.04 -48.91
CA PRO A 298 22.81 -82.75 -50.12
C PRO A 298 21.95 -84.00 -50.38
N PHE A 299 22.00 -84.47 -51.64
CA PHE A 299 21.34 -85.64 -52.26
C PHE A 299 19.95 -85.41 -52.89
N SER A 300 19.93 -85.70 -54.20
CA SER A 300 18.84 -85.69 -55.21
C SER A 300 18.30 -84.35 -55.66
#